data_AF-A0A7S1TD29-F1
#
_entry.id   AF-A0A7S1TD29-F1
#
_cell.length_a   1.000
_cell.length_b   1.000
_cell.length_c   1.000
_cell.angle_alpha   90.00
_cell.angle_beta   90.00
_cell.angle_gamma   90.00
#
_symmetry.space_group_name_H-M   'P 1'
#
loop_
_entity.id
_entity.type
_entity.pdbx_description
1 polymer ?
#
loop_
_entity_poly.entity_id
_entity_poly.type
_entity_poly.pdbx_seq_one_letter_code
_entity_poly.pdbx_strand_id
1 'polypeptide(L)'
;MVDARDLLSGTNLKLFVAFAALVEFSTASDVCRGQCSGKYGFSVAVGVVSFCFAILQMLLLSMKPDLAEKVEIFNALFHTIWWAAGAWVNTQPEGIFSSVGNGYFATWAALILSVMWFWEALCLRGWHTIVQGKEEATLKPKSAPEPQNDKLATEEPMASSPTMEEV
;
A
#
# COMPACT_ATOMS: atom_id res chain seq x y z
N MET A 1 -3.94 10.84 28.03
CA MET A 1 -2.56 10.52 27.65
C MET A 1 -2.66 9.90 26.27
N VAL A 2 -2.19 10.59 25.23
CA VAL A 2 -2.26 10.07 23.86
C VAL A 2 -1.25 8.92 23.75
N ASP A 3 -1.70 7.76 23.30
CA ASP A 3 -0.83 6.60 23.17
C ASP A 3 0.14 6.83 22.00
N ALA A 4 1.42 6.47 22.17
CA ALA A 4 2.43 6.68 21.13
C ALA A 4 2.08 5.96 19.82
N ARG A 5 1.27 4.89 19.91
CA ARG A 5 0.73 4.15 18.76
C ARG A 5 -0.29 4.96 17.97
N ASP A 6 -1.15 5.71 18.65
CA ASP A 6 -2.15 6.55 17.97
C ASP A 6 -1.48 7.70 17.24
N LEU A 7 -0.44 8.28 17.84
CA LEU A 7 0.38 9.32 17.21
C LEU A 7 1.12 8.81 15.96
N LEU A 8 1.52 7.54 15.96
CA LEU A 8 2.19 6.87 14.85
C LEU A 8 1.23 6.11 13.91
N SER A 9 -0.08 6.32 14.03
CA SER A 9 -1.04 5.75 13.07
C SER A 9 -0.76 6.25 11.65
N GLY A 10 -1.06 5.42 10.65
CA GLY A 10 -0.73 5.71 9.27
C GLY A 10 -1.28 7.03 8.74
N THR A 11 -2.42 7.51 9.26
CA THR A 11 -2.95 8.84 8.89
C THR A 11 -1.99 9.95 9.32
N ASN A 12 -1.42 9.85 10.52
CA ASN A 12 -0.49 10.84 11.05
C ASN A 12 0.85 10.78 10.32
N LEU A 13 1.33 9.59 9.94
CA LEU A 13 2.58 9.46 9.17
C LEU A 13 2.49 10.18 7.82
N LYS A 14 1.38 10.04 7.09
CA LYS A 14 1.12 10.75 5.82
C LYS A 14 1.18 12.27 6.00
N LEU A 15 0.56 12.76 7.07
CA LEU A 15 0.57 14.18 7.40
C LEU A 15 1.98 14.68 7.77
N PHE A 16 2.73 13.92 8.57
CA PHE A 16 4.10 14.30 8.93
C PHE A 16 5.05 14.28 7.73
N VAL A 17 4.91 13.31 6.82
CA VAL A 17 5.65 13.30 5.55
C VAL A 17 5.31 14.53 4.71
N ALA A 18 4.02 14.87 4.58
CA ALA A 18 3.60 16.08 3.85
C ALA A 18 4.19 17.36 4.48
N PHE A 19 4.19 17.45 5.81
CA PHE A 19 4.77 18.60 6.52
C PHE A 19 6.29 18.69 6.33
N ALA A 20 7.02 17.57 6.46
CA ALA A 20 8.45 17.54 6.23
C ALA A 20 8.79 17.92 4.78
N ALA A 21 8.03 17.40 3.80
CA ALA A 21 8.16 17.76 2.40
C ALA A 21 7.94 19.26 2.16
N LEU A 22 6.93 19.85 2.81
CA LEU A 22 6.65 21.29 2.75
C LEU A 22 7.81 22.15 3.25
N VAL A 23 8.38 21.79 4.41
CA VAL A 23 9.53 22.50 4.97
C VAL A 23 10.75 22.37 4.05
N GLU A 24 11.00 21.17 3.50
CA GLU A 24 12.11 20.92 2.59
C GLU A 24 11.99 21.75 1.32
N PHE A 25 10.89 21.67 0.57
CA PHE A 25 10.80 22.39 -0.70
C PHE A 25 10.72 23.90 -0.51
N SER A 26 10.16 24.39 0.60
CA SER A 26 10.16 25.82 0.92
C SER A 26 11.59 26.32 1.08
N THR A 27 12.40 25.58 1.85
CA THR A 27 13.82 25.90 2.04
C THR A 27 14.60 25.77 0.72
N ALA A 28 14.34 24.72 -0.06
CA ALA A 28 14.96 24.55 -1.37
C ALA A 28 14.62 25.71 -2.32
N SER A 29 13.36 26.17 -2.32
CA SER A 29 12.87 27.27 -3.16
C SER A 29 13.54 28.59 -2.81
N ASP A 30 13.82 28.84 -1.54
CA ASP A 30 14.57 30.03 -1.12
C ASP A 30 16.03 30.01 -1.61
N VAL A 31 16.66 28.84 -1.62
CA VAL A 31 18.02 28.66 -2.17
C VAL A 31 18.01 28.77 -3.71
N CYS A 32 16.91 28.42 -4.35
CA CYS A 32 16.76 28.31 -5.80
C CYS A 32 16.65 29.66 -6.54
N ARG A 33 16.62 30.81 -5.85
CA ARG A 33 16.28 32.13 -6.42
C ARG A 33 17.10 32.48 -7.67
N GLY A 34 16.48 32.29 -8.84
CA GLY A 34 17.01 32.66 -10.16
C GLY A 34 17.64 31.53 -10.98
N GLN A 35 18.04 30.41 -10.38
CA GLN A 35 18.62 29.26 -11.11
C GLN A 35 18.19 27.92 -10.49
N CYS A 36 17.06 27.40 -10.97
CA CYS A 36 16.49 26.12 -10.54
C CYS A 36 16.85 24.95 -11.47
N SER A 37 18.14 24.85 -11.83
CA SER A 37 18.65 23.76 -12.67
C SER A 37 19.48 22.76 -11.85
N GLY A 38 19.60 21.54 -12.37
CA GLY A 38 20.37 20.47 -11.74
C GLY A 38 19.86 20.13 -10.33
N LYS A 39 20.78 20.10 -9.35
CA LYS A 39 20.47 19.71 -7.96
C LYS A 39 19.46 20.62 -7.27
N TYR A 40 19.45 21.93 -7.56
CA TYR A 40 18.50 22.87 -6.95
C TYR A 40 17.07 22.60 -7.40
N GLY A 41 16.88 22.43 -8.72
CA GLY A 41 15.57 22.07 -9.28
C GLY A 41 15.12 20.68 -8.82
N PHE A 42 16.04 19.73 -8.73
CA PHE A 42 15.76 18.39 -8.20
C PHE A 42 15.26 18.45 -6.75
N SER A 43 15.92 19.17 -5.85
CA SER A 43 15.49 19.26 -4.45
C SER A 43 14.09 19.88 -4.30
N VAL A 44 13.79 20.97 -5.02
CA VAL A 44 12.43 21.54 -5.05
C VAL A 44 11.42 20.50 -5.56
N ALA A 45 11.75 19.77 -6.62
CA ALA A 45 10.88 18.73 -7.16
C ALA A 45 10.67 17.57 -6.18
N VAL A 46 11.70 17.19 -5.41
CA VAL A 46 11.62 16.12 -4.41
C VAL A 46 10.52 16.41 -3.40
N GLY A 47 10.55 17.57 -2.76
CA GLY A 47 9.54 17.94 -1.78
C GLY A 47 8.17 18.21 -2.40
N VAL A 48 8.07 18.87 -3.56
CA VAL A 48 6.77 19.17 -4.20
C VAL A 48 6.05 17.89 -4.63
N VAL A 49 6.75 16.97 -5.32
CA VAL A 49 6.14 15.70 -5.75
C VAL A 49 5.72 14.89 -4.53
N SER A 50 6.57 14.81 -3.51
CA SER A 50 6.25 14.10 -2.27
C SER A 50 5.03 14.70 -1.56
N PHE A 51 4.95 16.03 -1.45
CA PHE A 51 3.80 16.71 -0.86
C PHE A 51 2.50 16.37 -1.61
N CYS A 52 2.52 16.46 -2.94
CA CYS A 52 1.34 16.14 -3.76
C CYS A 52 0.87 14.69 -3.58
N PHE A 53 1.78 13.72 -3.56
CA PHE A 53 1.44 12.30 -3.37
C PHE A 53 0.92 12.00 -1.96
N ALA A 54 1.47 12.65 -0.93
CA ALA A 54 0.98 12.53 0.44
C ALA A 54 -0.43 13.14 0.61
N ILE A 55 -0.67 14.35 0.07
CA ILE A 55 -2.00 14.97 0.07
C ILE A 55 -2.99 14.10 -0.73
N LEU A 56 -2.61 13.63 -1.91
CA LEU A 56 -3.47 12.78 -2.73
C LEU A 56 -3.88 11.50 -1.99
N GLN A 57 -2.97 10.85 -1.26
CA GLN A 57 -3.31 9.70 -0.43
C GLN A 57 -4.33 10.05 0.65
N MET A 58 -4.16 11.18 1.33
CA MET A 58 -5.11 11.61 2.37
C MET A 58 -6.49 11.94 1.80
N LEU A 59 -6.54 12.55 0.60
CA LEU A 59 -7.77 12.77 -0.13
C LEU A 59 -8.43 11.45 -0.55
N LEU A 60 -7.65 10.48 -1.04
CA LEU A 60 -8.15 9.15 -1.37
C LEU A 60 -8.70 8.42 -0.13
N LEU A 61 -8.03 8.51 1.03
CA LEU A 61 -8.55 7.95 2.27
C LEU A 61 -9.91 8.58 2.66
N SER A 62 -10.10 9.86 2.38
CA SER A 62 -11.33 10.59 2.70
C SER A 62 -12.47 10.29 1.71
N MET A 63 -12.15 10.08 0.44
CA MET A 63 -13.16 9.95 -0.63
C MET A 63 -13.44 8.50 -1.04
N LYS A 64 -12.41 7.64 -1.04
CA LYS A 64 -12.43 6.26 -1.55
C LYS A 64 -11.46 5.36 -0.74
N PRO A 65 -11.77 5.05 0.53
CA PRO A 65 -10.87 4.30 1.42
C PRO A 65 -10.42 2.96 0.84
N ASP A 66 -11.32 2.20 0.20
CA ASP A 66 -10.99 0.91 -0.43
C ASP A 66 -9.91 1.02 -1.51
N LEU A 67 -9.91 2.13 -2.26
CA LEU A 67 -8.88 2.38 -3.27
C LEU A 67 -7.59 2.86 -2.60
N ALA A 68 -7.71 3.72 -1.59
CA ALA A 68 -6.58 4.25 -0.85
C ALA A 68 -5.74 3.14 -0.21
N GLU A 69 -6.38 2.16 0.44
CA GLU A 69 -5.71 0.99 1.02
C GLU A 69 -4.97 0.15 -0.03
N LYS A 70 -5.57 -0.03 -1.22
CA LYS A 70 -4.96 -0.79 -2.33
C LYS A 70 -3.75 -0.10 -2.94
N VAL A 71 -3.72 1.24 -2.97
CA VAL A 71 -2.58 1.99 -3.50
C VAL A 71 -1.55 2.37 -2.43
N GLU A 72 -1.90 2.27 -1.15
CA GLU A 72 -1.07 2.75 -0.04
C GLU A 72 0.34 2.17 -0.05
N ILE A 73 0.50 0.86 -0.23
CA ILE A 73 1.83 0.24 -0.20
C ILE A 73 2.73 0.79 -1.31
N PHE A 74 2.16 1.04 -2.50
CA PHE A 74 2.91 1.53 -3.65
C PHE A 74 3.31 2.98 -3.42
N ASN A 75 2.43 3.76 -2.81
CA ASN A 75 2.71 5.13 -2.46
C ASN A 75 3.77 5.24 -1.35
N ALA A 76 3.67 4.44 -0.30
CA ALA A 76 4.66 4.39 0.77
C ALA A 76 6.04 3.91 0.28
N LEU A 77 6.06 2.91 -0.62
CA LEU A 77 7.28 2.45 -1.27
C LEU A 77 7.89 3.55 -2.16
N PHE A 78 7.06 4.23 -2.96
CA PHE A 78 7.48 5.36 -3.78
C PHE A 78 8.15 6.44 -2.91
N HIS A 79 7.50 6.87 -1.83
CA HIS A 79 8.07 7.84 -0.90
C HIS A 79 9.40 7.39 -0.30
N THR A 80 9.52 6.11 0.08
CA THR A 80 10.76 5.56 0.65
C THR A 80 11.92 5.66 -0.34
N ILE A 81 11.71 5.21 -1.58
CA ILE A 81 12.73 5.27 -2.63
C ILE A 81 13.05 6.72 -3.01
N TRP A 82 12.00 7.54 -3.14
CA TRP A 82 12.10 8.94 -3.54
C TRP A 82 12.89 9.77 -2.52
N TRP A 83 12.61 9.61 -1.24
CA TRP A 83 13.35 10.29 -0.18
C TRP A 83 14.73 9.69 0.08
N ALA A 84 14.98 8.43 -0.25
CA ALA A 84 16.33 7.88 -0.19
C ALA A 84 17.24 8.57 -1.23
N ALA A 85 16.74 8.75 -2.45
CA ALA A 85 17.43 9.53 -3.48
C ALA A 85 17.53 11.01 -3.08
N GLY A 86 16.45 11.59 -2.54
CA GLY A 86 16.41 12.96 -2.02
C GLY A 86 17.47 13.21 -0.95
N ALA A 87 17.55 12.35 0.07
CA ALA A 87 18.56 12.42 1.13
C ALA A 87 19.97 12.34 0.56
N TRP A 88 20.23 11.38 -0.33
CA TRP A 88 21.53 11.24 -0.97
C TRP A 88 21.95 12.53 -1.71
N VAL A 89 21.09 13.06 -2.59
CA VAL A 89 21.43 14.23 -3.42
C VAL A 89 21.48 15.52 -2.61
N ASN A 90 20.53 15.71 -1.69
CA ASN A 90 20.37 16.96 -0.94
C ASN A 90 21.44 17.12 0.15
N THR A 91 21.85 16.04 0.82
CA THR A 91 22.68 16.12 2.04
C THR A 91 24.12 15.64 1.87
N GLN A 92 24.53 15.18 0.69
CA GLN A 92 25.94 14.92 0.38
C GLN A 92 26.78 16.20 0.52
N PRO A 93 28.13 16.11 0.62
CA PRO A 93 29.00 17.29 0.82
C PRO A 93 28.80 18.41 -0.20
N GLU A 94 28.48 18.07 -1.46
CA GLU A 94 28.16 19.02 -2.52
C GLU A 94 26.66 19.27 -2.70
N GLY A 95 25.81 18.74 -1.83
CA GLY A 95 24.37 18.91 -1.84
C GLY A 95 23.95 20.33 -1.44
N ILE A 96 22.70 20.69 -1.73
CA ILE A 96 22.18 22.03 -1.38
C ILE A 96 21.96 22.20 0.13
N PHE A 97 21.85 21.09 0.86
CA PHE A 97 21.75 21.03 2.31
C PHE A 97 22.97 20.28 2.86
N SER A 98 24.18 20.66 2.46
CA SER A 98 25.42 20.06 3.02
C SER A 98 25.71 20.50 4.46
N SER A 99 25.13 21.61 4.89
CA SER A 99 25.18 22.12 6.26
C SER A 99 23.90 21.81 7.02
N VAL A 100 24.02 21.59 8.33
CA VAL A 100 22.88 21.38 9.22
C VAL A 100 21.96 22.60 9.23
N GLY A 101 20.67 22.38 9.01
CA GLY A 101 19.65 23.40 8.91
C GLY A 101 18.28 22.80 8.56
N ASN A 102 17.27 23.64 8.35
CA ASN A 102 15.88 23.18 8.15
C ASN A 102 15.75 22.17 7.00
N GLY A 103 16.34 22.45 5.83
CA GLY A 103 16.31 21.54 4.69
C GLY A 103 16.99 20.19 4.97
N TYR A 104 18.11 20.20 5.70
CA TYR A 104 18.80 18.97 6.13
C TYR A 104 17.90 18.10 7.01
N PHE A 105 17.38 18.67 8.09
CA PHE A 105 16.53 17.93 9.04
C PHE A 105 15.21 17.48 8.40
N ALA A 106 14.58 18.33 7.59
CA ALA A 106 13.36 18.01 6.88
C ALA A 106 13.55 16.83 5.92
N THR A 107 14.67 16.81 5.18
CA THR A 107 15.01 15.70 4.26
C THR A 107 15.14 14.37 5.02
N TRP A 108 15.88 14.35 6.13
CA TRP A 108 16.03 13.12 6.94
C TRP A 108 14.74 12.71 7.63
N ALA A 109 13.98 13.65 8.18
CA ALA A 109 12.68 13.38 8.78
C ALA A 109 11.73 12.75 7.77
N ALA A 110 11.66 13.29 6.55
CA ALA A 110 10.82 12.76 5.49
C ALA A 110 11.21 11.33 5.09
N LEU A 111 12.52 11.02 5.02
CA LEU A 111 12.99 9.65 4.76
C LEU A 111 12.58 8.68 5.88
N ILE A 112 12.83 9.03 7.14
CA ILE A 112 12.50 8.18 8.30
C ILE A 112 10.98 7.91 8.34
N LEU A 113 10.18 8.97 8.22
CA LEU A 113 8.72 8.86 8.23
C LEU A 113 8.19 8.03 7.04
N SER A 114 8.83 8.13 5.86
CA SER A 114 8.47 7.33 4.69
C SER A 114 8.75 5.84 4.92
N VAL A 115 9.90 5.51 5.53
CA VAL A 115 10.23 4.12 5.91
C VAL A 115 9.24 3.58 6.94
N MET A 116 8.88 4.38 7.95
CA MET A 116 7.88 3.99 8.96
C MET A 116 6.51 3.75 8.33
N TRP A 117 6.09 4.62 7.42
CA TRP A 117 4.83 4.45 6.70
C TRP A 117 4.85 3.18 5.83
N PHE A 118 5.95 2.92 5.12
CA PHE A 118 6.08 1.69 4.35
C PHE A 118 6.05 0.43 5.23
N TRP A 119 6.72 0.47 6.38
CA TRP A 119 6.68 -0.61 7.37
C TRP A 119 5.26 -0.88 7.87
N GLU A 120 4.51 0.15 8.23
CA GLU A 120 3.12 0.02 8.67
C GLU A 120 2.24 -0.58 7.55
N ALA A 121 2.38 -0.10 6.32
CA ALA A 121 1.63 -0.62 5.17
C ALA A 121 1.93 -2.10 4.90
N LEU A 122 3.18 -2.55 5.11
CA LEU A 122 3.56 -3.97 5.03
C LEU A 122 2.94 -4.79 6.15
N CYS A 123 3.05 -4.33 7.40
CA CYS A 123 2.51 -5.03 8.56
C CYS A 123 0.98 -5.17 8.50
N LEU A 124 0.26 -4.10 8.13
CA LEU A 124 -1.20 -4.12 7.99
C LEU A 124 -1.66 -5.10 6.90
N ARG A 125 -0.99 -5.12 5.74
CA ARG A 125 -1.32 -6.07 4.67
C ARG A 125 -0.99 -7.51 5.03
N GLY A 126 0.15 -7.74 5.70
CA GLY A 126 0.53 -9.06 6.18
C GLY A 126 -0.48 -9.60 7.20
N TRP A 127 -1.05 -8.74 8.04
CA TRP A 127 -2.10 -9.12 8.97
C TRP A 127 -3.41 -9.49 8.25
N HIS A 128 -3.85 -8.65 7.30
CA HIS A 128 -5.10 -8.89 6.57
C HIS A 128 -5.10 -10.20 5.77
N THR A 129 -4.00 -10.54 5.10
CA THR A 129 -3.89 -11.81 4.35
C THR A 129 -3.94 -13.02 5.27
N ILE A 130 -3.31 -12.96 6.44
CA ILE A 130 -3.36 -14.04 7.44
C ILE A 130 -4.79 -14.22 7.98
N VAL A 131 -5.50 -13.12 8.26
CA VAL A 131 -6.87 -13.19 8.79
C VAL A 131 -7.84 -13.73 7.74
N GLN A 132 -7.80 -13.21 6.51
CA GLN A 132 -8.68 -13.70 5.43
C GLN A 132 -8.42 -15.17 5.09
N GLY A 133 -7.15 -15.60 5.09
CA GLY A 133 -6.81 -17.01 4.89
C GLY A 133 -7.41 -17.94 5.96
N LYS A 134 -7.61 -17.46 7.20
CA LYS A 134 -8.27 -18.24 8.27
C LYS A 134 -9.78 -18.32 8.09
N GLU A 135 -10.43 -17.25 7.65
CA GLU A 135 -11.88 -17.23 7.42
C GLU A 135 -12.28 -18.14 6.25
N GLU A 136 -11.52 -18.12 5.16
CA GLU A 136 -11.81 -18.97 3.99
C GLU A 136 -11.59 -20.46 4.31
N ALA A 137 -10.62 -20.79 5.17
CA ALA A 137 -10.38 -22.15 5.65
C ALA A 137 -11.48 -22.67 6.59
N THR A 138 -12.18 -21.78 7.30
CA THR A 138 -13.31 -22.17 8.18
C THR A 138 -14.64 -22.21 7.43
N LEU A 139 -14.79 -21.42 6.36
CA LEU A 139 -16.02 -21.36 5.55
C LEU A 139 -16.16 -22.47 4.53
N LYS A 140 -15.07 -23.12 4.07
CA LYS A 140 -15.21 -24.37 3.29
C LYS A 140 -15.73 -25.45 4.24
N PRO A 141 -17.03 -25.81 4.20
CA PRO A 141 -17.50 -26.96 4.96
C PRO A 141 -16.73 -28.14 4.40
N LYS A 142 -16.11 -28.94 5.27
CA LYS A 142 -15.54 -30.24 4.90
C LYS A 142 -16.64 -30.96 4.14
N SER A 143 -16.54 -30.99 2.81
CA SER A 143 -17.58 -31.53 1.93
C SER A 143 -17.92 -32.90 2.49
N ALA A 144 -19.15 -33.04 2.99
CA ALA A 144 -19.60 -34.31 3.53
C ALA A 144 -19.32 -35.38 2.46
N PRO A 145 -18.79 -36.55 2.85
CA PRO A 145 -18.51 -37.61 1.89
C PRO A 145 -19.77 -37.84 1.06
N GLU A 146 -19.63 -37.63 -0.24
CA GLU A 146 -20.70 -37.85 -1.20
C GLU A 146 -21.22 -39.28 -0.98
N PRO A 147 -22.53 -39.47 -0.70
CA PRO A 147 -23.06 -40.80 -0.46
C PRO A 147 -22.80 -41.62 -1.72
N GLN A 148 -21.93 -42.62 -1.59
CA GLN A 148 -21.75 -43.63 -2.61
C GLN A 148 -23.11 -44.30 -2.81
N ASN A 149 -23.80 -43.92 -3.88
CA ASN A 149 -24.97 -44.64 -4.37
C ASN A 149 -24.46 -46.01 -4.81
N ASP A 150 -24.47 -46.96 -3.88
CA ASP A 150 -24.39 -48.38 -4.18
C ASP A 150 -25.49 -48.66 -5.19
N LYS A 151 -25.04 -48.91 -6.43
CA LYS A 151 -25.88 -49.35 -7.54
C LYS A 151 -26.56 -50.64 -7.11
N LEU A 152 -27.78 -50.52 -6.61
CA LEU A 152 -28.68 -51.63 -6.39
C LEU A 152 -28.96 -52.25 -7.76
N ALA A 153 -28.36 -53.41 -8.00
CA ALA A 153 -28.58 -54.23 -9.18
C ALA A 153 -30.03 -54.71 -9.18
N THR A 154 -30.90 -54.03 -9.91
CA THR A 154 -32.16 -54.61 -10.38
C THR A 154 -31.84 -55.50 -11.57
N GLU A 155 -31.83 -56.82 -11.32
CA GLU A 155 -31.90 -57.85 -12.34
C GLU A 155 -33.23 -57.71 -13.10
N GLU A 156 -33.17 -57.48 -14.41
CA GLU A 156 -34.32 -57.62 -15.31
C GLU A 156 -34.51 -59.09 -15.69
N PRO A 157 -35.69 -59.69 -15.48
CA PRO A 157 -36.00 -61.00 -16.02
C PRO A 157 -36.46 -60.90 -17.49
N MET A 158 -35.85 -61.75 -18.31
CA MET A 158 -36.31 -62.15 -19.65
C MET A 158 -37.75 -62.67 -19.63
N ALA A 159 -38.62 -62.10 -20.47
CA ALA A 159 -39.84 -62.76 -21.00
C ALA A 159 -40.31 -62.01 -22.26
N SER A 160 -40.01 -62.52 -23.46
CA SER A 160 -40.89 -63.35 -24.30
C SER A 160 -41.96 -62.58 -25.10
N SER A 161 -41.67 -62.42 -26.40
CA SER A 161 -42.60 -62.30 -27.54
C SER A 161 -43.62 -63.48 -27.57
N PRO A 162 -44.65 -63.57 -28.46
CA PRO A 162 -45.27 -62.65 -29.45
C PRO A 162 -46.82 -62.56 -29.28
N THR A 163 -47.54 -61.80 -30.14
CA THR A 163 -48.63 -62.30 -31.03
C THR A 163 -49.24 -61.18 -31.89
N MET A 164 -49.63 -61.56 -33.11
CA MET A 164 -50.31 -60.77 -34.14
C MET A 164 -51.81 -60.61 -33.87
N GLU A 165 -52.41 -59.52 -34.36
CA GLU A 165 -53.84 -59.40 -34.77
C GLU A 165 -53.97 -58.07 -35.59
N GLU A 166 -54.12 -58.13 -36.91
CA GLU A 166 -55.39 -57.98 -37.67
C GLU A 166 -56.22 -56.74 -37.29
N VAL A 167 -56.28 -55.73 -38.16
CA VAL A 167 -57.34 -55.43 -39.17
C VAL A 167 -56.90 -54.21 -40.00
#